data_AF-A0A9P8RMZ2-F1
#
_entry.id   AF-A0A9P8RMZ2-F1
#
_cell.length_a   1.000
_cell.length_b   1.000
_cell.length_c   1.000
_cell.angle_alpha   90.00
_cell.angle_beta   90.00
_cell.angle_gamma   90.00
#
_symmetry.space_group_name_H-M   'P 1'
#
loop_
_entity.id
_entity.type
_entity.pdbx_description
1 polymer ?
#
loop_
_entity_poly.entity_id
_entity_poly.type
_entity_poly.pdbx_seq_one_letter_code
_entity_poly.pdbx_strand_id
1 'polypeptide(L)' 'MRILLAAMDARRLTFENEENEQNRHLISWDRIIVPGERLPAEYLAPFRSLWADGSIQKTAQRANELALHDNVY' A
#
# COMPACT_ATOMS: atom_id res chain seq x y z
N MET A 1 0.09 -3.83 0.37
CA MET A 1 0.03 -2.52 -0.32
C MET A 1 -1.23 -2.34 -1.16
N ARG A 2 -1.50 -3.16 -2.19
CA ARG A 2 -2.74 -3.05 -3.03
C ARG A 2 -4.04 -2.94 -2.24
N ILE A 3 -4.21 -3.74 -1.19
CA ILE A 3 -5.39 -3.69 -0.31
C ILE A 3 -5.50 -2.33 0.40
N LEU A 4 -4.38 -1.74 0.81
CA LEU A 4 -4.36 -0.43 1.48
C LEU A 4 -4.72 0.69 0.50
N LEU A 5 -4.20 0.64 -0.73
CA LEU A 5 -4.56 1.57 -1.80
C LEU A 5 -6.08 1.51 -2.09
N ALA A 6 -6.62 0.30 -2.26
CA ALA A 6 -8.04 0.11 -2.50
C ALA A 6 -8.90 0.60 -1.31
N ALA A 7 -8.42 0.42 -0.07
CA ALA A 7 -9.07 0.93 1.12
C ALA A 7 -9.03 2.47 1.21
N MET A 8 -7.94 3.10 0.74
CA MET A 8 -7.87 4.55 0.59
C MET A 8 -8.87 5.06 -0.46
N ASP A 9 -8.97 4.42 -1.63
CA ASP A 9 -9.93 4.79 -2.66
C ASP A 9 -11.38 4.69 -2.16
N ALA A 10 -11.72 3.58 -1.50
CA ALA A 10 -13.04 3.35 -0.93
C ALA A 10 -13.44 4.44 0.09
N ARG A 11 -12.45 5.03 0.77
CA ARG A 11 -12.63 6.10 1.75
C ARG A 11 -12.35 7.50 1.19
N ARG A 12 -12.05 7.62 -0.11
CA ARG A 12 -11.65 8.86 -0.78
C ARG A 12 -10.52 9.59 -0.06
N LEU A 13 -9.55 8.85 0.48
CA LEU A 13 -8.36 9.40 1.10
C LEU A 13 -7.33 9.72 0.02
N THR A 14 -6.72 10.90 0.11
CA THR A 14 -5.58 11.29 -0.71
C THR A 14 -4.27 11.00 0.03
N PHE A 15 -3.18 10.88 -0.70
CA PHE A 15 -1.86 10.77 -0.08
C PHE A 15 -1.46 12.09 0.58
N GLU A 16 -0.64 11.98 1.63
CA GLU A 16 -0.05 13.16 2.27
C GLU A 16 1.16 13.68 1.48
N ASN A 17 1.87 12.78 0.79
CA ASN A 17 2.89 13.14 -0.19
C ASN A 17 2.34 13.03 -1.62
N GLU A 18 2.25 14.15 -2.34
CA GLU A 18 1.74 14.18 -3.73
C GLU A 18 2.59 13.35 -4.72
N GLU A 19 3.89 13.16 -4.45
CA GLU A 19 4.75 12.30 -5.27
C GLU A 19 4.30 10.83 -5.22
N ASN A 20 3.55 10.44 -4.18
CA ASN A 20 3.06 9.08 -4.05
C ASN A 20 1.99 8.71 -5.08
N GLU A 21 1.38 9.68 -5.77
CA GLU A 21 0.48 9.38 -6.88
C GLU A 21 1.22 8.73 -8.04
N GLN A 22 2.44 9.21 -8.33
CA GLN A 22 3.30 8.59 -9.34
C GLN A 22 3.76 7.20 -8.88
N ASN A 23 4.14 7.06 -7.62
CA ASN A 23 4.55 5.77 -7.04
C ASN A 23 3.41 4.75 -7.07
N ARG A 24 2.17 5.18 -6.84
CA ARG A 24 0.97 4.36 -6.93
C ARG A 24 0.84 3.75 -8.32
N HIS A 25 1.05 4.54 -9.38
CA HIS A 25 0.96 4.03 -10.74
C HIS A 25 2.01 2.94 -11.02
N LEU A 26 3.25 3.13 -10.56
CA LEU A 26 4.34 2.16 -10.72
C LEU A 26 4.02 0.81 -10.07
N ILE A 27 3.44 0.82 -8.86
CA ILE A 27 3.12 -0.40 -8.13
C ILE A 27 1.76 -1.02 -8.49
N SER A 28 0.90 -0.26 -9.17
CA SER A 28 -0.41 -0.74 -9.65
C SER A 28 -0.31 -1.54 -10.95
N TRP A 29 0.85 -1.52 -11.62
CA TRP A 29 1.10 -2.44 -12.73
C TRP A 29 1.02 -3.86 -12.20
N ASP A 30 0.07 -4.64 -12.74
CA ASP A 30 -0.16 -6.05 -12.43
C ASP A 30 1.00 -6.90 -12.98
N ARG A 31 2.19 -6.70 -12.40
CA ARG A 31 3.37 -7.51 -12.67
C ARG A 31 3.18 -8.82 -11.94
N ILE A 32 2.98 -9.88 -12.72
CA ILE A 32 3.03 -11.24 -12.19
C ILE A 32 4.50 -11.53 -11.85
N ILE A 33 4.79 -11.65 -10.56
CA ILE A 33 6.11 -12.10 -10.08
C ILE A 33 6.09 -13.62 -10.11
N VAL A 34 6.99 -14.24 -10.88
CA VAL A 34 7.09 -15.70 -10.91
C VAL A 34 7.84 -16.22 -9.68
N PRO A 35 7.56 -17.45 -9.21
CA PRO A 35 8.31 -18.04 -8.10
C PRO A 35 9.82 -18.03 -8.36
N GLY A 36 10.61 -17.51 -7.41
CA GLY A 36 12.07 -17.38 -7.52
C GLY A 36 12.56 -16.08 -8.16
N GLU A 37 11.66 -15.25 -8.71
CA GLU A 37 12.01 -13.94 -9.23
C GLU A 37 12.12 -12.91 -8.10
N ARG A 38 13.18 -12.11 -8.12
CA ARG A 38 13.34 -10.98 -7.19
C ARG A 38 12.55 -9.79 -7.71
N LEU A 39 11.94 -9.04 -6.79
CA LEU A 39 11.32 -7.76 -7.11
C LEU A 39 12.41 -6.82 -7.71
N PRO A 40 12.16 -6.16 -8.85
CA PRO A 40 13.12 -5.23 -9.40
C PRO A 40 13.39 -4.09 -8.42
N ALA A 41 14.65 -3.64 -8.36
CA ALA A 41 15.08 -2.66 -7.35
C ALA A 41 14.35 -1.31 -7.45
N GLU A 42 13.88 -0.96 -8.65
CA GLU A 42 13.10 0.24 -8.93
C GLU A 42 11.77 0.30 -8.15
N TYR A 43 11.21 -0.85 -7.76
CA TYR A 43 9.97 -0.89 -6.97
C TYR A 43 10.23 -0.57 -5.50
N LEU A 44 11.45 -0.78 -5.02
CA LEU A 44 11.75 -0.70 -3.60
C LEU A 44 11.62 0.73 -3.05
N ALA A 45 12.01 1.74 -3.82
CA ALA A 45 11.85 3.14 -3.43
C ALA A 45 10.38 3.59 -3.39
N PRO A 46 9.56 3.36 -4.44
CA PRO A 46 8.11 3.58 -4.41
C PRO A 46 7.41 2.88 -3.25
N PHE A 47 7.72 1.61 -3.00
CA PHE A 47 7.14 0.87 -1.87
C PHE A 47 7.47 1.51 -0.52
N ARG A 48 8.72 1.95 -0.33
CA ARG A 48 9.12 2.65 0.91
C ARG A 48 8.43 4.00 1.06
N SER A 49 8.36 4.79 0.00
CA SER A 49 7.70 6.10 0.02
C SER A 49 6.21 5.98 0.32
N LEU A 50 5.53 5.04 -0.33
CA LEU A 50 4.13 4.74 -0.08
C LEU A 50 3.90 4.21 1.33
N TRP A 51 4.77 3.34 1.84
CA TRP A 51 4.64 2.83 3.20
C TRP A 51 4.85 3.93 4.24
N ALA A 52 5.73 4.89 3.99
CA ALA A 52 5.97 6.01 4.89
C ALA A 52 4.84 7.08 4.87
N ASP A 53 3.91 7.01 3.91
CA ASP A 53 2.82 7.97 3.80
C ASP A 53 1.84 7.90 4.97
N GLY A 54 1.48 9.05 5.54
CA GLY A 54 0.60 9.12 6.70
C GLY A 54 -0.81 8.57 6.45
N SER A 55 -1.37 8.79 5.25
CA SER A 55 -2.68 8.24 4.88
C SER A 55 -2.64 6.72 4.75
N ILE A 56 -1.52 6.17 4.25
CA ILE A 56 -1.30 4.72 4.19
C ILE A 56 -1.16 4.13 5.59
N GLN A 57 -0.35 4.75 6.46
CA GLN A 57 -0.16 4.30 7.84
C GLN A 57 -1.46 4.29 8.63
N LYS A 58 -2.27 5.37 8.54
CA LYS A 58 -3.60 5.44 9.16
C LYS A 58 -4.53 4.33 8.66
N THR A 59 -4.53 4.08 7.36
CA THR A 59 -5.33 3.01 6.75
C THR A 59 -4.88 1.63 7.23
N ALA A 60 -3.58 1.40 7.32
CA ALA A 60 -2.99 0.15 7.80
C ALA A 60 -3.31 -0.11 9.28
N GLN A 61 -3.22 0.91 10.12
CA GLN A 61 -3.58 0.81 11.54
C GLN A 61 -5.05 0.41 11.70
N ARG A 62 -5.95 1.05 10.95
CA ARG A 62 -7.39 0.72 10.97
C ARG A 62 -7.67 -0.71 10.51
N ALA A 63 -6.96 -1.18 9.48
CA ALA A 63 -7.06 -2.55 9.00
C ALA A 63 -6.58 -3.56 10.06
N ASN A 64 -5.51 -3.23 10.78
CA ASN A 64 -5.00 -4.04 11.87
C ASN A 64 -5.95 -4.07 13.07
N GLU A 65 -6.57 -2.93 13.43
CA GLU A 65 -7.61 -2.88 14.47
C GLU A 65 -8.79 -3.79 14.15
N LEU A 66 -9.28 -3.78 12.91
CA LEU A 66 -10.35 -4.67 12.45
C LEU A 66 -9.93 -6.14 12.49
N ALA A 67 -8.73 -6.46 11.99
CA ALA A 67 -8.21 -7.83 12.03
C ALA A 67 -7.97 -8.33 13.47
N LEU A 68 -7.57 -7.43 14.39
CA LEU A 68 -7.43 -7.76 15.81
C LEU A 68 -8.79 -8.09 16.42
N HIS A 69 -9.85 -7.33 16.09
CA HIS A 69 -11.21 -7.66 16.52
C HIS A 69 -11.70 -9.01 15.98
N ASP A 70 -11.31 -9.39 14.76
CA ASP A 70 -11.65 -10.70 14.17
C ASP A 70 -10.86 -11.87 14.78
N ASN A 71 -9.65 -11.62 15.32
CA ASN A 71 -8.78 -12.64 15.91
C ASN A 71 -9.06 -12.94 17.39
N VAL A 72 -10.03 -12.26 18.02
CA VAL A 72 -10.48 -12.56 19.39
C VAL A 72 -11.72 -13.45 19.32
N TYR A 73 -11.50 -14.76 19.20
CA TYR A 73 -12.51 -15.81 19.42
C TYR A 73 -11.91 -16.96 20.24
#